data_AF-A0A1B8P2X4-F1
#
_entry.id   AF-A0A1B8P2X4-F1
#
_cell.length_a   1.000
_cell.length_b   1.000
_cell.length_c   1.000
_cell.angle_alpha   90.00
_cell.angle_beta   90.00
_cell.angle_gamma   90.00
#
_symmetry.space_group_name_H-M   'P 1'
#
loop_
_entity.id
_entity.type
_entity.pdbx_description
1 polymer ?
#
loop_
_entity_poly.entity_id
_entity_poly.type
_entity_poly.pdbx_seq_one_letter_code
_entity_poly.pdbx_strand_id
1 'polypeptide(L)' 'MAYLPAVGIGLAQAVNPRAGFLHDGRARTLEEAILWHGGESDTSTAAYRALPAERRHELIRFLESL' A
#
# COMPACT_ATOMS: atom_id res chain seq x y z
N MET A 1 3.41 21.68 8.77
CA MET A 1 3.33 20.24 9.08
C MET A 1 1.95 19.75 8.66
N ALA A 2 1.80 19.33 7.40
CA ALA A 2 0.50 18.88 6.88
C ALA A 2 0.34 17.40 7.22
N TYR A 3 -0.53 17.09 8.17
CA TYR A 3 -1.06 15.75 8.39
C TYR A 3 -1.95 15.45 7.17
N LEU A 4 -1.40 14.74 6.17
CA LEU A 4 -2.21 14.28 5.05
C LEU A 4 -3.03 13.08 5.56
N PRO A 5 -4.36 13.21 5.68
CA PRO A 5 -5.21 12.08 6.04
C PRO A 5 -5.09 11.01 4.95
N ALA A 6 -5.17 9.73 5.34
CA ALA A 6 -5.07 8.57 4.46
C ALA A 6 -6.29 8.42 3.52
N VAL A 7 -6.63 9.47 2.76
CA VAL A 7 -7.78 9.47 1.86
C VAL A 7 -7.26 9.27 0.44
N GLY A 8 -7.37 8.03 -0.04
CA GLY A 8 -7.09 7.61 -1.41
C GLY A 8 -5.78 6.83 -1.55
N ILE A 9 -5.90 5.52 -1.75
CA ILE A 9 -4.79 4.70 -2.26
C ILE A 9 -4.42 5.25 -3.65
N GLY A 10 -3.15 5.58 -3.87
CA GLY A 10 -2.68 5.98 -5.20
C GLY A 10 -3.14 7.37 -5.70
N LEU A 11 -3.78 8.21 -4.88
CA LEU A 11 -4.18 9.56 -5.32
C LEU A 11 -2.98 10.41 -5.78
N ALA A 12 -1.83 10.24 -5.13
CA ALA A 12 -0.58 10.88 -5.56
C ALA A 12 -0.14 10.41 -6.97
N GLN A 13 -0.44 9.17 -7.34
CA GLN A 13 -0.10 8.60 -8.65
C GLN A 13 -1.01 9.13 -9.75
N ALA A 14 -2.26 9.50 -9.45
CA ALA A 14 -3.17 10.16 -10.38
C ALA A 14 -2.65 11.55 -10.82
N VAL A 15 -1.93 12.25 -9.93
CA VAL A 15 -1.32 13.56 -10.23
C VAL A 15 0.10 13.40 -10.78
N ASN A 16 0.87 12.44 -10.26
CA ASN A 16 2.23 12.16 -10.69
C ASN A 16 2.44 10.64 -10.83
N PRO A 17 2.44 10.09 -12.06
CA PRO A 17 2.62 8.65 -12.29
C PRO A 17 3.93 8.07 -11.73
N ARG A 18 4.93 8.91 -11.39
CA ARG A 18 6.18 8.47 -10.78
C ARG A 18 6.15 8.47 -9.25
N ALA A 19 5.09 8.97 -8.63
CA ALA A 19 4.93 8.95 -7.18
C ALA A 19 4.89 7.48 -6.68
N GLY A 20 5.57 7.23 -5.56
CA GLY A 20 5.46 5.97 -4.84
C GLY A 20 4.36 6.00 -3.80
N PHE A 21 4.06 4.82 -3.25
CA PHE A 21 3.26 4.62 -2.04
C PHE A 21 4.09 4.93 -0.78
N LEU A 22 3.41 4.97 0.37
CA LEU A 22 3.90 5.44 1.67
C LEU A 22 4.19 6.95 1.68
N HIS A 23 4.28 7.51 2.88
CA HIS A 23 4.46 8.96 3.07
C HIS A 23 5.78 9.50 2.50
N ASP A 24 6.81 8.64 2.43
CA ASP A 24 8.14 8.97 1.88
C ASP A 24 8.29 8.52 0.40
N GLY A 25 7.26 7.92 -0.20
CA GLY A 25 7.26 7.51 -1.60
C GLY A 25 8.20 6.35 -1.94
N ARG A 26 8.74 5.64 -0.94
CA ARG A 26 9.76 4.59 -1.18
C ARG A 26 9.19 3.34 -1.85
N ALA A 27 7.91 3.02 -1.60
CA ALA A 27 7.26 1.85 -2.18
C ALA A 27 6.79 2.15 -3.60
N ARG A 28 7.13 1.29 -4.55
CA ARG A 28 6.75 1.39 -5.97
C ARG A 28 5.51 0.55 -6.29
N THR A 29 5.18 -0.41 -5.43
CA THR A 29 3.99 -1.27 -5.55
C THR A 29 3.15 -1.26 -4.28
N LEU A 30 1.88 -1.68 -4.40
CA LEU A 30 1.00 -1.90 -3.25
C LEU A 30 1.53 -3.02 -2.34
N GLU A 31 2.16 -4.06 -2.90
CA GLU A 31 2.77 -5.12 -2.12
C GLU A 31 3.95 -4.59 -1.28
N GLU A 32 4.83 -3.78 -1.86
CA GLU A 32 5.89 -3.10 -1.11
C GLU A 32 5.32 -2.18 -0.04
N ALA A 33 4.25 -1.44 -0.36
CA ALA A 33 3.58 -0.58 0.60
C ALA A 33 3.03 -1.36 1.80
N ILE A 34 2.43 -2.54 1.57
CA ILE A 34 1.92 -3.44 2.62
C ILE A 34 3.07 -4.05 3.43
N LEU A 35 4.13 -4.51 2.77
CA LEU A 35 5.23 -5.22 3.42
C LEU A 35 6.19 -4.33 4.18
N TRP A 36 6.28 -3.05 3.81
CA TRP A 36 7.17 -2.05 4.42
C TRP A 36 6.43 -1.03 5.30
N HIS A 37 5.11 -1.17 5.45
CA HIS A 37 4.36 -0.45 6.47
C HIS A 37 4.76 -1.00 7.84
N GLY A 38 5.11 -0.10 8.76
CA GLY A 38 5.49 -0.48 10.13
C GLY A 38 4.58 0.18 11.15
N GLY A 39 4.79 -0.17 12.43
CA GLY A 39 4.07 0.43 13.54
C GLY A 39 2.68 -0.16 13.67
N GLU A 40 1.63 0.65 13.50
CA GLU A 40 0.25 0.19 13.69
C GLU A 40 -0.20 -0.87 12.68
N SER A 41 0.50 -1.01 11.54
CA SER A 41 0.15 -1.99 10.51
C SER A 41 0.83 -3.34 10.65
N ASP A 42 1.68 -3.56 11.67
CA ASP A 42 2.46 -4.80 11.81
C ASP A 42 1.56 -6.06 11.81
N THR A 43 0.39 -5.99 12.46
CA THR A 43 -0.61 -7.07 12.46
C THR A 43 -1.13 -7.37 11.04
N SER A 44 -1.46 -6.33 10.28
CA SER A 44 -1.96 -6.46 8.90
C SER A 44 -0.87 -6.98 7.97
N THR A 45 0.37 -6.54 8.14
CA THR A 45 1.53 -7.03 7.38
C THR A 45 1.80 -8.51 7.67
N ALA A 46 1.70 -8.94 8.94
CA ALA A 46 1.83 -10.34 9.31
C ALA A 46 0.70 -11.19 8.71
N ALA A 47 -0.55 -10.72 8.76
CA ALA A 47 -1.69 -11.39 8.15
C ALA A 47 -1.52 -11.53 6.62
N TYR A 48 -1.05 -10.48 5.95
CA TYR A 48 -0.74 -10.52 4.52
C TYR A 48 0.33 -11.56 4.18
N ARG A 49 1.43 -11.62 4.96
CA ARG A 49 2.51 -12.60 4.78
C ARG A 49 2.03 -14.05 4.94
N ALA A 50 1.02 -14.28 5.76
CA ALA A 50 0.44 -15.60 5.99
C ALA A 50 -0.54 -16.04 4.89
N LEU A 51 -0.95 -15.15 3.99
CA LEU A 51 -1.86 -15.49 2.89
C LEU A 51 -1.17 -16.36 1.82
N PRO A 52 -1.88 -17.34 1.24
CA PRO A 52 -1.47 -17.98 0.00
C PRO A 52 -1.20 -16.95 -1.09
N ALA A 53 -0.28 -17.26 -2.01
CA ALA A 53 0.11 -16.35 -3.08
C ALA A 53 -1.09 -15.89 -3.93
N GLU A 54 -2.04 -16.79 -4.18
CA GLU A 54 -3.26 -16.52 -4.93
C GLU A 54 -4.13 -15.47 -4.25
N ARG A 55 -4.28 -15.57 -2.92
CA ARG A 55 -5.04 -14.61 -2.12
C ARG A 55 -4.35 -13.25 -2.02
N ARG A 56 -3.02 -13.24 -1.97
CA ARG A 56 -2.24 -11.99 -2.07
C ARG A 56 -2.49 -11.30 -3.41
N HIS A 57 -2.46 -12.03 -4.52
CA HIS A 57 -2.75 -11.47 -5.84
C HIS A 57 -4.19 -10.96 -5.98
N GLU A 58 -5.17 -11.68 -5.44
CA GLU A 58 -6.57 -11.23 -5.42
C GLU A 58 -6.73 -9.92 -4.63
N LEU A 59 -6.11 -9.84 -3.46
CA LEU A 59 -6.13 -8.63 -2.63
C LEU A 59 -5.47 -7.45 -3.34
N ILE A 60 -4.31 -7.65 -3.97
CA ILE A 60 -3.64 -6.58 -4.72
C ILE A 60 -4.54 -6.09 -5.86
N ARG A 61 -5.13 -7.00 -6.64
CA ARG A 61 -6.07 -6.62 -7.73
C ARG A 61 -7.29 -5.86 -7.22
N PHE A 62 -7.83 -6.24 -6.07
CA PHE A 62 -8.93 -5.50 -5.44
C PHE A 62 -8.49 -4.07 -5.10
N LEU A 63 -7.32 -3.90 -4.46
CA LEU A 63 -6.80 -2.57 -4.10
C LEU A 63 -6.47 -1.70 -5.31
N GLU A 64 -6.03 -2.28 -6.42
CA GLU A 64 -5.81 -1.57 -7.71
C GLU A 64 -7.11 -1.10 -8.38
N SER A 65 -8.27 -1.63 -7.96
CA SER A 65 -9.58 -1.31 -8.54
C SER A 65 -10.35 -0.21 -7.80
N LEU A 66 -9.82 0.28 -6.68
CA LEU A 66 -10.41 1.35 -5.85
C LEU A 66 -10.08 2.74 -6.42
#